data_AF-A0A661K985-F1
#
_entry.id   AF-A0A661K985-F1
#
_cell.length_a   1.000
_cell.length_b   1.000
_cell.length_c   1.000
_cell.angle_alpha   90.00
_cell.angle_beta   90.00
_cell.angle_gamma   90.00
#
_symmetry.space_group_name_H-M   'P 1'
#
loop_
_entity.id
_entity.type
_entity.pdbx_description
1 polymer ?
#
loop_
_entity_poly.entity_id
_entity_poly.type
_entity_poly.pdbx_seq_one_letter_code
_entity_poly.pdbx_strand_id
1 'polypeptide(L)'
;LLLPIAPAGPLRELAKRYGVEKSRFQSDEIRPTHCTLCGMCVRYCNEVMKYDAVSFVGRGVYKAVALTPEAWDLCVFCRKCYTICEAGRFPMLAEEYSI
;
A
#
# COMPACT_ATOMS: atom_id res chain seq x y z
N LEU A 1 -7.95 -2.44 -12.87
CA LEU A 1 -6.62 -2.08 -12.34
C LEU A 1 -6.47 -2.40 -10.87
N LEU A 2 -7.37 -1.96 -9.98
CA LEU A 2 -7.24 -2.23 -8.54
C LEU A 2 -7.16 -3.72 -8.17
N LEU A 3 -8.05 -4.56 -8.72
CA LEU A 3 -8.10 -5.99 -8.39
C LEU A 3 -6.79 -6.75 -8.76
N PRO A 4 -6.18 -6.54 -9.95
CA PRO A 4 -4.85 -7.10 -10.26
C PRO A 4 -3.70 -6.57 -9.39
N ILE A 5 -3.70 -5.26 -9.09
CA ILE A 5 -2.57 -4.60 -8.39
C ILE A 5 -2.60 -4.91 -6.88
N ALA A 6 -3.80 -4.94 -6.30
CA ALA A 6 -4.00 -5.13 -4.87
C ALA A 6 -5.15 -6.12 -4.60
N PRO A 7 -4.98 -7.43 -4.90
CA PRO A 7 -6.01 -8.44 -4.64
C PRO A 7 -6.17 -8.79 -3.15
N ALA A 8 -5.60 -8.00 -2.23
CA ALA A 8 -5.67 -8.19 -0.79
C ALA A 8 -6.81 -7.36 -0.17
N GLY A 9 -7.13 -7.66 1.09
CA GLY A 9 -8.14 -6.92 1.84
C GLY A 9 -9.56 -7.10 1.30
N PRO A 10 -10.43 -6.08 1.41
CA PRO A 10 -11.84 -6.18 1.03
C PRO A 10 -12.04 -6.24 -0.50
N LEU A 11 -11.01 -5.96 -1.30
CA LEU A 11 -11.16 -5.79 -2.75
C LEU A 11 -11.69 -7.04 -3.47
N ARG A 12 -11.29 -8.25 -3.06
CA ARG A 12 -11.84 -9.50 -3.62
C ARG A 12 -13.31 -9.70 -3.28
N GLU A 13 -13.70 -9.39 -2.05
CA GLU A 13 -15.09 -9.54 -1.60
C GLU A 13 -15.99 -8.48 -2.23
N LEU A 14 -15.51 -7.24 -2.33
CA LEU A 14 -16.19 -6.17 -3.05
C LEU A 14 -16.34 -6.53 -4.54
N ALA A 15 -15.31 -7.08 -5.18
CA ALA A 15 -15.40 -7.53 -6.56
C ALA A 15 -16.53 -8.55 -6.76
N LYS A 16 -16.63 -9.56 -5.88
CA LYS A 16 -17.74 -10.53 -5.91
C LYS A 16 -19.09 -9.87 -5.72
N ARG A 17 -19.23 -9.01 -4.69
CA ARG A 17 -20.48 -8.31 -4.37
C ARG A 17 -21.01 -7.50 -5.55
N TYR A 18 -20.13 -6.89 -6.33
CA TYR A 18 -20.49 -6.07 -7.49
C TYR A 18 -20.48 -6.83 -8.83
N GLY A 19 -20.37 -8.17 -8.80
CA GLY A 19 -20.43 -8.99 -10.02
C GLY A 19 -19.19 -8.90 -10.92
N VAL A 20 -18.03 -8.54 -10.37
CA VAL A 20 -16.76 -8.51 -11.10
C VAL A 20 -16.12 -9.89 -11.07
N GLU A 21 -16.36 -10.68 -12.12
CA GLU A 21 -15.81 -12.04 -12.25
C GLU A 21 -14.32 -12.07 -12.60
N LYS A 22 -13.88 -11.13 -13.46
CA LYS A 22 -12.48 -11.03 -13.89
C LYS A 22 -12.07 -9.59 -14.17
N SER A 23 -10.79 -9.30 -13.93
CA SER A 23 -10.21 -8.04 -14.38
C SER A 23 -10.05 -8.03 -15.90
N ARG A 24 -10.32 -6.88 -16.53
CA ARG A 24 -9.97 -6.64 -17.94
C ARG A 24 -8.45 -6.49 -18.18
N PHE A 25 -7.71 -6.16 -17.12
CA PHE A 25 -6.26 -5.96 -17.14
C PHE A 25 -5.55 -7.19 -16.56
N GLN A 26 -4.49 -7.63 -17.23
CA GLN A 26 -3.64 -8.73 -16.77
C GLN A 26 -2.66 -8.25 -15.69
N SER A 27 -2.28 -9.14 -14.78
CA SER A 27 -1.32 -8.89 -13.69
C SER A 27 0.13 -9.10 -14.11
N ASP A 28 0.35 -9.65 -15.30
CA ASP A 28 1.60 -10.33 -15.65
C ASP A 28 2.70 -9.30 -15.98
N GLU A 29 2.30 -8.06 -16.30
CA GLU A 29 3.16 -6.92 -16.56
C GLU A 29 3.54 -6.14 -15.28
N ILE A 30 2.82 -6.32 -14.16
CA ILE A 30 3.00 -5.52 -12.94
C ILE A 30 2.91 -6.42 -11.71
N ARG A 31 4.03 -6.58 -10.99
CA ARG A 31 4.05 -7.30 -9.71
C ARG A 31 3.01 -6.70 -8.75
N PRO A 32 2.09 -7.49 -8.17
CA PRO A 32 1.09 -6.97 -7.26
C PRO A 32 1.76 -6.27 -6.07
N THR A 33 1.47 -4.99 -5.88
CA THR A 33 2.04 -4.21 -4.77
C THR A 33 1.27 -4.43 -3.48
N HIS A 34 0.03 -4.95 -3.57
CA HIS A 34 -0.91 -5.08 -2.46
C HIS A 34 -1.19 -3.73 -1.75
N CYS A 35 -1.00 -2.61 -2.46
CA CYS A 35 -1.27 -1.27 -1.97
C CYS A 35 -2.26 -0.58 -2.92
N THR A 36 -3.38 -0.09 -2.37
CA THR A 36 -4.37 0.70 -3.12
C THR A 36 -4.04 2.19 -3.16
N LEU A 37 -2.91 2.59 -2.56
CA LEU A 37 -2.49 3.99 -2.42
C LEU A 37 -3.52 4.89 -1.70
N CYS A 38 -4.33 4.33 -0.79
CA CYS A 38 -5.38 5.06 -0.06
C CYS A 38 -4.85 6.13 0.92
N GLY A 39 -3.57 6.03 1.31
CA GLY A 39 -2.89 6.99 2.18
C GLY A 39 -3.26 6.92 3.67
N MET A 40 -4.00 5.90 4.10
CA MET A 40 -4.38 5.72 5.52
C MET A 40 -3.15 5.62 6.43
N CYS A 41 -2.13 4.85 6.03
CA CYS A 41 -0.90 4.71 6.80
C CYS A 41 -0.08 6.01 6.86
N VAL A 42 0.01 6.74 5.75
CA VAL A 42 0.71 8.04 5.67
C VAL A 42 0.04 9.05 6.60
N ARG A 43 -1.29 9.23 6.49
CA ARG A 43 -2.03 10.14 7.38
C ARG A 43 -1.90 9.74 8.84
N TYR A 44 -2.05 8.45 9.17
CA TYR A 44 -1.90 8.00 10.55
C TYR A 44 -0.50 8.27 11.11
N CYS A 45 0.55 8.03 10.32
CA CYS A 45 1.92 8.28 10.72
C CYS A 45 2.17 9.77 11.02
N ASN A 46 1.65 10.66 10.16
CA ASN A 46 1.91 12.10 10.24
C ASN A 46 0.97 12.80 11.24
N GLU A 47 -0.30 12.40 11.29
CA GLU A 47 -1.33 13.09 12.07
C GLU A 47 -1.48 12.54 13.47
N VAL A 48 -1.41 11.22 13.65
CA VAL A 48 -1.64 10.55 14.94
C VAL A 48 -0.32 10.27 15.65
N MET A 49 0.62 9.61 14.97
CA MET A 49 1.89 9.23 15.58
C MET A 49 2.91 10.36 15.63
N LYS A 50 2.79 11.37 14.75
CA LYS A 50 3.73 12.49 14.62
C LYS A 50 5.16 12.03 14.33
N TYR A 51 5.31 10.95 13.56
CA TYR A 51 6.64 10.39 13.23
C TYR A 51 7.13 10.77 11.84
N ASP A 52 6.23 11.11 10.92
CA ASP A 52 6.56 11.44 9.52
C ASP A 52 7.47 10.41 8.82
N ALA A 53 7.36 9.15 9.26
CA ALA A 53 8.21 8.05 8.80
C ALA A 53 7.77 7.44 7.47
N VAL A 54 6.51 7.61 7.09
CA VAL A 54 5.91 6.96 5.91
C VAL A 54 5.33 8.03 4.99
N SER A 55 5.71 8.01 3.71
CA SER A 55 5.28 9.02 2.74
C SER A 55 4.99 8.41 1.37
N PHE A 56 4.42 9.21 0.48
CA PHE A 56 4.30 8.84 -0.93
C PHE A 56 5.56 9.25 -1.68
N VAL A 57 6.10 8.33 -2.48
CA VAL A 57 7.23 8.56 -3.39
C VAL A 57 6.84 8.22 -4.82
N GLY A 58 7.59 8.74 -5.78
CA GLY A 58 7.32 8.53 -7.20
C GLY A 58 6.08 9.27 -7.70
N ARG A 59 5.66 8.97 -8.94
CA ARG A 59 4.54 9.64 -9.61
C ARG A 59 3.80 8.72 -10.57
N GLY A 60 2.52 9.00 -10.81
CA GLY A 60 1.71 8.23 -11.76
C GLY A 60 1.64 6.74 -11.40
N VAL A 61 1.90 5.89 -12.40
CA VAL A 61 1.92 4.42 -12.23
C VAL A 61 3.06 3.91 -11.35
N TYR A 62 4.08 4.75 -11.15
CA TYR A 62 5.26 4.50 -10.33
C TYR A 62 5.13 5.08 -8.91
N LYS A 63 3.93 5.49 -8.51
CA LYS A 63 3.69 6.02 -7.17
C LYS A 63 3.65 4.86 -6.15
N ALA A 64 4.41 4.98 -5.08
CA ALA A 64 4.48 4.01 -3.99
C ALA A 64 4.39 4.67 -2.61
N VAL A 65 4.09 3.86 -1.59
CA VAL A 65 4.20 4.29 -0.18
C VAL A 65 5.52 3.77 0.35
N ALA A 66 6.46 4.66 0.64
CA ALA A 66 7.78 4.27 1.12
C ALA A 66 8.01 4.72 2.56
N LEU A 67 8.93 4.01 3.20
CA LEU A 67 9.48 4.37 4.49
C LEU A 67 10.71 5.26 4.30
N THR A 68 10.81 6.30 5.12
CA THR A 68 12.03 7.10 5.27
C THR A 68 13.13 6.23 5.89
N PRO A 69 14.30 6.07 5.26
CA PRO A 69 15.34 5.12 5.72
C PRO A 69 15.73 5.28 7.20
N GLU A 70 15.83 6.52 7.65
CA GLU A 70 16.20 6.89 9.03
C GLU A 70 15.16 6.46 10.07
N ALA A 71 13.94 6.14 9.63
CA ALA A 71 12.82 5.74 10.48
C ALA A 71 12.53 4.22 10.43
N TRP A 72 13.44 3.42 9.87
CA TRP A 72 13.28 1.96 9.75
C TRP A 72 12.98 1.29 11.09
N ASP A 73 13.89 1.44 12.05
CA ASP A 73 13.76 0.82 13.36
C ASP A 73 12.46 1.26 14.06
N LEU A 74 12.15 2.55 14.00
CA LEU A 74 10.93 3.10 14.58
C LEU A 74 9.66 2.45 14.00
N CYS A 75 9.57 2.32 12.67
CA CYS A 75 8.38 1.80 12.02
C CYS A 75 8.20 0.30 12.22
N VAL A 76 9.30 -0.47 12.19
CA VAL A 76 9.28 -1.93 12.41
C VAL A 76 8.74 -2.28 13.80
N PHE A 77 8.98 -1.45 14.83
CA PHE A 77 8.40 -1.63 16.16
C PHE A 77 7.02 -1.00 16.32
N CYS A 78 6.76 0.15 15.70
CA CYS A 78 5.49 0.85 15.87
C CYS A 78 4.30 0.04 15.33
N ARG A 79 4.31 -0.31 14.04
CA ARG A 79 3.26 -1.07 13.31
C ARG A 79 1.80 -0.66 13.54
N LYS A 80 1.50 0.45 14.22
CA LYS A 80 0.12 0.81 14.60
C LYS A 80 -0.80 1.08 13.40
N CYS A 81 -0.25 1.51 12.26
CA CYS A 81 -1.03 1.72 11.04
C CYS A 81 -1.46 0.41 10.35
N TYR A 82 -1.02 -0.77 10.79
CA TYR A 82 -1.43 -2.05 10.21
C TYR A 82 -2.92 -2.33 10.39
N THR A 83 -3.47 -1.99 11.56
CA THR A 83 -4.86 -2.30 11.90
C THR A 83 -5.85 -1.54 11.03
N ILE A 84 -5.44 -0.40 10.48
CA ILE A 84 -6.23 0.42 9.55
C ILE A 84 -5.92 0.13 8.08
N CYS A 85 -4.83 -0.59 7.79
CA CYS A 85 -4.49 -0.95 6.43
C CYS A 85 -5.37 -2.12 5.99
N GLU A 86 -6.36 -1.83 5.14
CA GLU A 86 -7.26 -2.84 4.60
C GLU A 86 -6.54 -4.01 3.92
N ALA A 87 -5.35 -3.75 3.34
CA ALA A 87 -4.53 -4.76 2.69
C ALA A 87 -3.47 -5.41 3.60
N GLY A 88 -3.28 -4.92 4.83
CA GLY A 88 -2.31 -5.45 5.80
C GLY A 88 -0.85 -5.34 5.36
N ARG A 89 -0.49 -4.32 4.58
CA ARG A 89 0.83 -4.19 3.93
C ARG A 89 1.82 -3.34 4.74
N PHE A 90 3.06 -3.81 4.89
CA PHE A 90 4.17 -3.00 5.42
C PHE A 90 4.66 -1.96 4.38
N PRO A 91 4.89 -0.69 4.76
CA PRO A 91 5.68 0.24 3.94
C PRO A 91 7.14 -0.24 3.83
N MET A 92 7.63 -0.47 2.61
CA MET A 92 9.02 -0.86 2.34
C MET A 92 9.88 0.37 2.02
N LEU A 93 11.21 0.23 1.99
CA LEU A 93 12.08 1.31 1.52
C LEU A 93 11.84 1.61 0.03
N ALA A 94 12.15 2.82 -0.38
CA ALA A 94 11.95 3.25 -1.77
C ALA A 94 12.78 2.41 -2.76
N GLU A 95 13.99 1.97 -2.39
CA GLU A 95 14.86 1.16 -3.26
C GLU A 95 14.35 -0.26 -3.49
N GLU A 96 13.46 -0.77 -2.63
CA GLU A 96 12.90 -2.12 -2.74
C GLU A 96 11.78 -2.22 -3.80
N TYR A 97 11.31 -1.09 -4.31
CA TYR A 97 10.35 -1.08 -5.40
C TYR A 97 11.09 -1.22 -6.72
N SER A 98 10.87 -2.34 -7.42
CA SER A 98 11.33 -2.56 -8.81
C SER A 98 10.51 -1.73 -9.81
N ILE A 99 10.51 -0.41 -9.60
CA ILE A 99 9.86 0.60 -10.41
C ILE A 99 10.85 1.10 -11.47
#